data_AF-A0A9E2BID8-F1
#
_entry.id   AF-A0A9E2BID8-F1
#
_cell.length_a   1.000
_cell.length_b   1.000
_cell.length_c   1.000
_cell.angle_alpha   90.00
_cell.angle_beta   90.00
_cell.angle_gamma   90.00
#
_symmetry.space_group_name_H-M   'P 1'
#
loop_
_entity.id
_entity.type
_entity.pdbx_description
1 polymer ?
#
loop_
_entity_poly.entity_id
_entity_poly.type
_entity_poly.pdbx_seq_one_letter_code
_entity_poly.pdbx_strand_id
1 'polypeptide(L)'
;MASSGEEISNLLNINSWALAVLVATICYAVNIHLIKYWLSEIKPLAISSLTVTFAGLPGLAGLLLFTDFTHKISSITTLESGVGKSLMAILVLGTFSTAIALIFFNKLIKKTSAVFASSVTYLIPVFAIAWAIVDGEALTAVHFMGLVAVLGGIFLINIKK
;
A
#
# COMPACT_ATOMS: atom_id res chain seq x y z
N MET A 1 19.30 8.86 39.07
CA MET A 1 20.22 8.64 37.94
C MET A 1 20.12 7.24 37.32
N ALA A 2 19.45 6.27 37.97
CA ALA A 2 19.23 4.93 37.42
C ALA A 2 18.00 4.78 36.50
N SER A 3 17.00 5.70 36.55
CA SER A 3 15.78 5.54 35.73
C SER A 3 15.96 5.95 34.26
N SER A 4 16.89 6.84 33.95
CA SER A 4 17.16 7.27 32.56
C SER A 4 17.88 6.18 31.74
N GLY A 5 18.64 5.29 32.37
CA GLY A 5 19.31 4.17 31.70
C GLY A 5 18.34 3.04 31.31
N GLU A 6 17.34 2.78 32.16
CA GLU A 6 16.26 1.84 31.88
C GLU A 6 15.35 2.35 30.75
N GLU A 7 14.99 3.63 30.74
CA GLU A 7 14.21 4.23 29.64
C GLU A 7 14.95 4.12 28.30
N ILE A 8 16.25 4.40 28.25
CA ILE A 8 17.05 4.24 27.02
C ILE A 8 17.13 2.77 26.61
N SER A 9 17.27 1.83 27.55
CA SER A 9 17.29 0.39 27.23
C SER A 9 15.95 -0.12 26.68
N ASN A 10 14.83 0.43 27.16
CA ASN A 10 13.49 0.15 26.63
C ASN A 10 13.25 0.84 25.28
N LEU A 11 13.83 2.02 25.04
CA LEU A 11 13.88 2.65 23.71
C LEU A 11 14.79 1.88 22.73
N LEU A 12 15.75 1.08 23.22
CA LEU A 12 16.56 0.21 22.37
C LEU A 12 15.89 -1.16 22.14
N ASN A 13 14.87 -1.51 22.93
CA ASN A 13 14.01 -2.68 22.73
C ASN A 13 12.81 -2.37 21.81
N ILE A 14 13.01 -1.46 20.85
CA ILE A 14 12.03 -1.18 19.81
C ILE A 14 11.93 -2.40 18.91
N ASN A 15 10.70 -2.91 18.76
CA ASN A 15 10.38 -3.98 17.84
C ASN A 15 10.90 -3.64 16.43
N SER A 16 11.84 -4.44 15.91
CA SER A 16 12.43 -4.26 14.58
C SER A 16 11.38 -4.13 13.47
N TRP A 17 10.24 -4.83 13.62
CA TRP A 17 9.11 -4.73 12.69
C TRP A 17 8.42 -3.36 12.72
N ALA A 18 8.33 -2.73 13.90
CA ALA A 18 7.77 -1.38 14.03
C ALA A 18 8.69 -0.34 13.36
N LEU A 19 10.01 -0.51 13.46
CA LEU A 19 10.99 0.34 12.77
C LEU A 19 10.87 0.21 11.24
N ALA A 20 10.62 -1.01 10.74
CA ALA A 20 10.42 -1.25 9.31
C ALA A 20 9.19 -0.48 8.76
N VAL A 21 8.10 -0.38 9.54
CA VAL A 21 6.93 0.43 9.16
C VAL A 21 7.28 1.91 9.05
N LEU A 22 8.05 2.45 10.00
CA LEU A 22 8.51 3.85 9.94
C LEU A 22 9.36 4.11 8.69
N VAL A 23 10.32 3.24 8.41
CA VAL A 23 11.15 3.35 7.20
C VAL A 23 10.29 3.30 5.94
N ALA A 24 9.32 2.38 5.86
CA ALA A 24 8.40 2.29 4.72
C ALA A 24 7.60 3.58 4.49
N THR A 25 7.12 4.22 5.56
CA THR A 25 6.37 5.49 5.45
C THR A 25 7.24 6.65 4.98
N ILE A 26 8.51 6.70 5.41
CA ILE A 26 9.49 7.70 4.93
C ILE A 26 9.78 7.47 3.45
N CYS A 27 10.03 6.23 3.03
CA CYS A 27 10.23 5.90 1.62
C CYS A 27 9.03 6.33 0.75
N TYR A 28 7.80 6.11 1.24
CA TYR A 28 6.59 6.55 0.54
C TYR A 28 6.50 8.08 0.41
N ALA A 29 6.80 8.82 1.49
CA ALA A 29 6.82 10.28 1.47
C ALA A 29 7.88 10.83 0.50
N VAL A 30 9.09 10.26 0.50
CA VAL A 30 10.17 10.61 -0.42
C VAL A 30 9.77 10.31 -1.86
N ASN A 31 9.11 9.18 -2.14
CA ASN A 31 8.62 8.86 -3.48
C ASN A 31 7.63 9.91 -4.02
N ILE A 32 6.64 10.32 -3.23
CA ILE A 32 5.69 11.38 -3.63
C ILE A 32 6.42 12.70 -3.90
N HIS A 33 7.36 13.07 -3.04
CA HIS A 33 8.15 14.28 -3.20
C HIS A 33 8.99 14.24 -4.49
N LEU A 34 9.69 13.13 -4.74
CA LEU A 34 10.50 12.94 -5.94
C LEU A 34 9.65 13.02 -7.22
N ILE A 35 8.49 12.36 -7.25
CA ILE A 35 7.57 12.41 -8.40
C ILE A 35 7.07 13.83 -8.66
N LYS A 36 6.75 14.58 -7.59
CA LYS A 36 6.20 15.93 -7.69
C LYS A 36 7.23 16.95 -8.16
N TYR A 37 8.43 16.92 -7.58
CA TYR A 37 9.43 17.98 -7.76
C TYR A 37 10.48 17.66 -8.82
N TRP A 38 10.93 16.40 -8.91
CA TRP A 38 12.03 16.01 -9.79
C TRP A 38 11.55 15.40 -11.10
N LEU A 39 10.47 14.62 -11.08
CA LEU A 39 9.97 13.91 -12.26
C LEU A 39 8.74 14.58 -12.88
N SER A 40 8.44 15.84 -12.57
CA SER A 40 7.23 16.54 -12.99
C SER A 40 7.02 16.53 -14.52
N GLU A 41 8.11 16.63 -15.30
CA GLU A 41 8.11 16.67 -16.77
C GLU A 41 7.88 15.30 -17.45
N ILE A 42 8.17 14.19 -16.76
CA ILE A 42 8.05 12.84 -17.35
C ILE A 42 6.56 12.45 -17.49
N LYS A 43 6.15 11.65 -18.47
CA LYS A 43 4.73 11.22 -18.53
C LYS A 43 4.39 10.30 -17.33
N PRO A 44 3.23 10.46 -16.64
CA PRO A 44 2.83 9.57 -15.53
C PRO A 44 2.82 8.09 -15.89
N LEU A 45 2.47 7.77 -17.14
CA LEU A 45 2.48 6.41 -17.66
C LEU A 45 3.90 5.81 -17.62
N ALA A 46 4.92 6.58 -18.03
CA ALA A 46 6.31 6.14 -18.05
C ALA A 46 6.87 5.93 -16.64
N ILE A 47 6.52 6.82 -15.69
CA ILE A 47 6.90 6.65 -14.27
C ILE A 47 6.29 5.36 -13.73
N SER A 48 4.99 5.17 -13.93
CA SER A 48 4.27 4.00 -13.40
C SER A 48 4.74 2.69 -14.02
N SER A 49 5.00 2.67 -15.34
CA SER A 49 5.54 1.48 -16.00
C SER A 49 6.94 1.15 -15.51
N LEU A 50 7.79 2.15 -15.31
CA LEU A 50 9.14 1.91 -14.79
C LEU A 50 9.07 1.37 -13.36
N THR A 51 8.24 1.95 -12.49
CA THR A 51 8.05 1.47 -11.11
C THR A 51 7.54 0.03 -11.08
N VAL A 52 6.49 -0.30 -11.83
CA VAL A 52 5.90 -1.65 -11.84
C VAL A 52 6.87 -2.67 -12.44
N THR A 53 7.62 -2.32 -13.49
CA THR A 53 8.63 -3.22 -14.07
C THR A 53 9.77 -3.44 -13.09
N PHE A 54 10.33 -2.38 -12.50
CA PHE A 54 11.48 -2.49 -11.61
C PHE A 54 11.16 -3.19 -10.29
N ALA A 55 9.93 -3.05 -9.78
CA ALA A 55 9.46 -3.81 -8.62
C ALA A 55 9.00 -5.23 -9.01
N GLY A 56 8.42 -5.39 -10.20
CA GLY A 56 7.87 -6.64 -10.70
C GLY A 56 8.94 -7.67 -11.06
N LEU A 57 10.08 -7.25 -11.62
CA LEU A 57 11.18 -8.17 -11.96
C LEU A 57 11.72 -8.92 -10.73
N PRO A 58 12.12 -8.23 -9.62
CA PRO A 58 12.50 -8.89 -8.39
C PRO A 58 11.37 -9.73 -7.79
N GLY A 59 10.11 -9.27 -7.87
CA GLY A 59 8.96 -10.03 -7.39
C GLY A 59 8.76 -11.35 -8.15
N LEU A 60 8.90 -11.33 -9.48
CA LEU A 60 8.81 -12.50 -10.33
C LEU A 60 10.00 -13.45 -10.09
N ALA A 61 11.22 -12.91 -9.99
CA ALA A 61 12.40 -13.71 -9.65
C ALA A 61 12.25 -14.36 -8.26
N GLY A 62 11.74 -13.60 -7.29
CA GLY A 62 11.38 -14.07 -5.95
C GLY A 62 10.45 -15.27 -5.99
N LEU A 63 9.34 -15.12 -6.73
CA LEU A 63 8.33 -16.15 -6.92
C LEU A 63 8.90 -17.40 -7.60
N LEU A 64 9.71 -17.26 -8.65
CA LEU A 64 10.23 -18.42 -9.39
C LEU A 64 11.39 -19.14 -8.68
N LEU A 65 12.22 -18.42 -7.92
CA LEU A 65 13.45 -18.96 -7.33
C LEU A 65 13.29 -19.39 -5.87
N PHE A 66 12.44 -18.73 -5.09
CA PHE A 66 12.34 -18.94 -3.65
C PHE A 66 11.02 -19.54 -3.20
N THR A 67 10.09 -19.80 -4.11
CA THR A 67 8.79 -20.40 -3.78
C THR A 67 8.55 -21.67 -4.57
N ASP A 68 7.71 -22.56 -4.05
CA ASP A 68 7.32 -23.82 -4.70
C ASP A 68 6.39 -23.62 -5.91
N PHE A 69 6.25 -22.38 -6.41
CA PHE A 69 5.36 -22.04 -7.52
C PHE A 69 5.62 -22.89 -8.76
N THR A 70 6.89 -23.08 -9.15
CA THR A 70 7.26 -23.88 -10.33
C THR A 70 6.87 -25.35 -10.17
N HIS A 71 7.05 -25.91 -8.97
CA HIS A 71 6.65 -27.29 -8.66
C HIS A 71 5.13 -27.44 -8.59
N LYS A 72 4.42 -26.42 -8.11
CA LYS A 72 2.96 -26.40 -8.04
C LYS A 72 2.31 -26.27 -9.41
N ILE A 73 2.91 -25.49 -10.32
CA ILE A 73 2.45 -25.38 -11.71
C ILE A 73 2.66 -26.70 -12.48
N SER A 74 3.80 -27.38 -12.30
CA SER A 74 4.11 -28.60 -13.03
C SER A 74 3.35 -29.84 -12.53
N SER A 75 2.92 -29.86 -11.27
CA SER A 75 2.13 -30.94 -10.69
C SER A 75 0.62 -30.83 -10.95
N ILE A 76 0.15 -29.71 -11.54
CA ILE A 76 -1.26 -29.54 -11.94
C ILE A 76 -1.55 -30.44 -13.15
N THR A 77 -2.12 -31.61 -12.87
CA THR A 77 -2.68 -32.49 -13.89
C THR A 77 -4.08 -31.99 -14.24
N THR A 78 -4.11 -31.11 -15.24
CA THR A 78 -5.25 -30.64 -16.07
C THR A 78 -6.54 -30.09 -15.46
N LEU A 79 -6.95 -30.32 -14.21
CA LEU A 79 -8.31 -29.93 -13.76
C LEU A 79 -8.44 -29.57 -12.27
N GLU A 80 -7.44 -28.91 -11.66
CA GLU A 80 -7.76 -28.17 -10.42
C GLU A 80 -8.57 -26.92 -10.79
N SER A 81 -9.91 -27.01 -10.64
CA SER A 81 -10.89 -26.02 -11.10
C SER A 81 -10.70 -24.59 -10.56
N GLY A 82 -9.76 -24.38 -9.63
CA GLY A 82 -9.43 -23.08 -9.03
C GLY A 82 -8.27 -22.33 -9.70
N VAL A 83 -7.38 -22.98 -10.45
CA VAL A 83 -6.13 -22.34 -10.95
C VAL A 83 -6.43 -21.17 -11.88
N GLY A 84 -7.37 -21.35 -12.81
CA GLY A 84 -7.80 -20.29 -13.71
C GLY A 84 -8.43 -19.10 -12.99
N LYS A 85 -9.20 -19.35 -11.92
CA LYS A 85 -9.79 -18.29 -11.09
C LYS A 85 -8.73 -17.52 -10.32
N SER A 86 -7.76 -18.21 -9.73
CA SER A 86 -6.64 -17.60 -9.02
C SER A 86 -5.77 -16.75 -9.96
N LEU A 87 -5.47 -17.26 -11.15
CA LEU A 87 -4.72 -16.50 -12.16
C LEU A 87 -5.49 -15.25 -12.60
N MET A 88 -6.79 -15.39 -12.84
CA MET A 88 -7.65 -14.26 -13.17
C MET A 88 -7.70 -13.23 -12.03
N ALA A 89 -7.81 -13.65 -10.78
CA ALA A 89 -7.80 -12.77 -9.62
C ALA A 89 -6.49 -11.98 -9.51
N ILE A 90 -5.34 -12.65 -9.70
CA ILE A 90 -4.02 -12.00 -9.69
C ILE A 90 -3.90 -11.01 -10.86
N LEU A 91 -4.37 -11.38 -12.06
CA LEU A 91 -4.36 -10.49 -13.22
C LEU A 91 -5.20 -9.25 -12.99
N VAL A 92 -6.43 -9.40 -12.49
CA VAL A 92 -7.32 -8.27 -12.19
C VAL A 92 -6.71 -7.38 -11.11
N LEU A 93 -6.21 -7.97 -10.02
CA LEU A 93 -5.61 -7.22 -8.92
C LEU A 93 -4.36 -6.45 -9.38
N GLY A 94 -3.44 -7.12 -10.10
CA GLY A 94 -2.21 -6.52 -10.59
C GLY A 94 -2.45 -5.42 -11.65
N THR A 95 -3.45 -5.58 -12.52
CA THR A 95 -3.73 -4.57 -13.55
C THR A 95 -4.56 -3.41 -13.02
N PHE A 96 -5.71 -3.66 -12.38
CA PHE A 96 -6.61 -2.63 -11.93
C PHE A 96 -6.15 -1.97 -10.63
N SER A 97 -5.86 -2.76 -9.61
CA SER A 97 -5.51 -2.22 -8.29
C SER A 97 -4.06 -1.71 -8.20
N THR A 98 -3.15 -2.25 -9.01
CA THR A 98 -1.74 -1.81 -8.99
C THR A 98 -1.41 -0.90 -10.18
N ALA A 99 -1.41 -1.41 -11.40
CA ALA A 99 -0.90 -0.65 -12.55
C ALA A 99 -1.75 0.58 -12.89
N ILE A 100 -3.07 0.41 -13.04
CA ILE A 100 -4.00 1.50 -13.39
C ILE A 100 -4.10 2.51 -12.24
N ALA A 101 -4.24 2.03 -10.99
CA ALA A 101 -4.28 2.89 -9.82
C ALA A 101 -3.00 3.73 -9.68
N LEU A 102 -1.82 3.15 -9.92
CA LEU A 102 -0.55 3.87 -9.85
C LEU A 102 -0.44 4.95 -10.94
N ILE A 103 -0.95 4.68 -12.16
CA ILE A 103 -1.02 5.69 -13.23
C ILE A 103 -1.88 6.87 -12.79
N PHE A 104 -3.06 6.62 -12.21
CA PHE A 104 -3.93 7.69 -11.72
C PHE A 104 -3.32 8.42 -10.53
N PHE A 105 -2.70 7.71 -9.60
CA PHE A 105 -2.01 8.29 -8.45
C PHE A 105 -0.86 9.21 -8.88
N ASN A 106 -0.01 8.75 -9.79
CA ASN A 106 1.09 9.55 -10.34
C ASN A 106 0.58 10.76 -11.15
N LYS A 107 -0.54 10.60 -11.87
CA LYS A 107 -1.20 11.72 -12.55
C LYS A 107 -1.77 12.74 -11.56
N LEU A 108 -2.32 12.27 -10.44
CA LEU A 108 -2.86 13.11 -9.37
C LEU A 108 -1.78 13.92 -8.67
N ILE A 109 -0.67 13.29 -8.27
CA ILE A 109 0.48 13.96 -7.63
C ILE A 109 0.92 15.15 -8.49
N LYS A 110 1.05 14.95 -9.80
CA LYS A 110 1.50 16.02 -10.70
C LYS A 110 0.55 17.19 -10.77
N LYS A 111 -0.76 16.92 -10.80
CA LYS A 111 -1.80 17.95 -10.92
C LYS A 111 -2.14 18.66 -9.60
N THR A 112 -1.77 18.10 -8.46
CA THR A 112 -2.24 18.56 -7.14
C THR A 112 -1.09 18.83 -6.18
N SER A 113 -1.37 19.34 -4.98
CA SER A 113 -0.34 19.47 -3.94
C SER A 113 -0.02 18.11 -3.31
N ALA A 114 1.17 17.97 -2.73
CA ALA A 114 1.55 16.74 -2.03
C ALA A 114 0.54 16.38 -0.91
N VAL A 115 0.03 17.39 -0.21
CA VAL A 115 -0.99 17.25 0.86
C VAL A 115 -2.34 16.77 0.30
N PHE A 116 -2.73 17.25 -0.88
CA PHE A 116 -3.96 16.77 -1.50
C PHE A 116 -3.80 15.34 -2.02
N ALA A 117 -2.67 15.02 -2.64
CA ALA A 117 -2.41 13.65 -3.09
C ALA A 117 -2.40 12.64 -1.93
N SER A 118 -1.85 13.02 -0.76
CA SER A 118 -1.88 12.17 0.44
C SER A 118 -3.28 12.00 1.04
N SER A 119 -4.24 12.86 0.68
CA SER A 119 -5.62 12.73 1.19
C SER A 119 -6.34 11.49 0.65
N VAL A 120 -5.90 10.93 -0.48
CA VAL A 120 -6.47 9.69 -1.03
C VAL A 120 -6.33 8.53 -0.06
N THR A 121 -5.22 8.49 0.70
CA THR A 121 -4.96 7.46 1.72
C THR A 121 -6.00 7.49 2.84
N TYR A 122 -6.62 8.65 3.08
CA TYR A 122 -7.67 8.80 4.09
C TYR A 122 -9.00 8.15 3.70
N LEU A 123 -9.19 7.85 2.41
CA LEU A 123 -10.36 7.14 1.93
C LEU A 123 -10.25 5.62 2.15
N ILE A 124 -9.04 5.09 2.37
CA ILE A 124 -8.81 3.65 2.60
C ILE A 124 -9.74 3.06 3.68
N PRO A 125 -9.81 3.61 4.91
CA PRO A 125 -10.69 3.06 5.94
C PRO A 125 -12.18 3.13 5.57
N VAL A 126 -12.61 4.11 4.78
CA VAL A 126 -14.00 4.19 4.28
C VAL A 126 -14.30 3.02 3.34
N PHE A 127 -13.40 2.76 2.38
CA PHE A 127 -13.54 1.64 1.44
C PHE A 127 -13.39 0.28 2.13
N ALA A 128 -12.58 0.17 3.18
CA ALA A 128 -12.44 -1.04 3.97
C ALA A 128 -13.77 -1.43 4.64
N ILE A 129 -14.45 -0.47 5.29
CA ILE A 129 -15.78 -0.71 5.88
C ILE A 129 -16.82 -1.04 4.81
N ALA A 130 -16.80 -0.34 3.67
CA ALA A 130 -17.71 -0.63 2.58
C ALA A 130 -17.57 -2.08 2.07
N TRP A 131 -16.34 -2.57 1.88
CA TRP A 131 -16.08 -3.95 1.48
C TRP A 131 -16.46 -4.96 2.56
N ALA A 132 -16.16 -4.67 3.83
CA ALA A 132 -16.57 -5.54 4.95
C ALA A 132 -18.09 -5.72 5.01
N ILE A 133 -18.88 -4.68 4.71
CA ILE A 133 -20.34 -4.78 4.60
C ILE A 133 -20.75 -5.67 3.42
N VAL A 134 -20.12 -5.51 2.26
CA VAL A 134 -20.41 -6.32 1.06
C VAL A 134 -20.08 -7.80 1.30
N ASP A 135 -19.00 -8.08 2.03
CA ASP A 135 -18.58 -9.44 2.38
C ASP A 135 -19.39 -10.05 3.55
N GLY A 136 -20.27 -9.26 4.17
CA GLY A 136 -21.12 -9.71 5.28
C GLY A 136 -20.38 -9.86 6.60
N GLU A 137 -19.23 -9.20 6.77
CA GLU A 137 -18.44 -9.26 8.00
C GLU A 137 -19.16 -8.57 9.17
N ALA A 138 -18.98 -9.14 10.37
CA ALA A 138 -19.55 -8.60 11.60
C ALA A 138 -18.77 -7.36 12.08
N LEU A 139 -19.19 -6.19 11.61
CA LEU A 139 -18.62 -4.91 12.05
C LEU A 139 -19.05 -4.56 13.47
N THR A 140 -18.07 -4.51 14.37
CA THR A 140 -18.27 -4.02 15.74
C THR A 140 -18.25 -2.49 15.82
N ALA A 141 -18.81 -1.91 16.88
CA ALA A 141 -18.80 -0.47 17.14
C ALA A 141 -17.38 0.13 17.14
N VAL A 142 -16.36 -0.65 17.48
CA VAL A 142 -14.95 -0.21 17.51
C VAL A 142 -14.45 0.18 16.11
N HIS A 143 -14.88 -0.52 15.05
CA HIS A 143 -14.51 -0.18 13.68
C HIS A 143 -15.05 1.20 13.27
N PHE A 144 -16.30 1.48 13.63
CA PHE A 144 -16.93 2.78 13.37
C PHE A 144 -16.30 3.90 14.19
N MET A 145 -15.97 3.65 15.46
CA MET A 145 -15.24 4.62 16.29
C MET A 145 -13.85 4.93 15.70
N GLY A 146 -13.13 3.91 15.22
CA GLY A 146 -11.86 4.09 14.53
C GLY A 146 -11.99 4.92 13.24
N LEU A 147 -13.02 4.66 12.43
CA LEU A 147 -13.32 5.44 11.23
C LEU A 147 -13.59 6.91 11.57
N VAL A 148 -14.43 7.17 12.56
CA VAL A 148 -14.74 8.53 13.03
C VAL A 148 -13.50 9.22 13.59
N ALA A 149 -12.65 8.51 14.34
CA ALA A 149 -11.42 9.06 14.87
C ALA A 149 -10.44 9.48 13.77
N VAL A 150 -10.24 8.63 12.75
CA VAL A 150 -9.36 8.95 11.61
C VAL A 150 -9.91 10.13 10.82
N LEU A 151 -11.18 10.07 10.38
CA LEU A 151 -11.81 11.14 9.60
C LEU A 151 -11.91 12.45 10.39
N GLY A 152 -12.21 12.37 11.69
CA GLY A 152 -12.25 13.51 12.60
C GLY A 152 -10.88 14.17 12.75
N GLY A 153 -9.80 13.38 12.91
CA GLY A 153 -8.44 13.90 12.95
C GLY A 153 -8.06 14.65 11.68
N ILE A 154 -8.41 14.10 10.51
CA ILE A 154 -8.15 14.75 9.21
C ILE A 154 -8.97 16.04 9.05
N PHE A 155 -10.25 16.00 9.44
CA PHE A 155 -11.13 17.16 9.37
C PHE A 155 -10.58 18.31 10.22
N LEU A 156 -10.11 18.03 11.43
CA LEU A 156 -9.46 19.01 12.31
C LEU A 156 -8.19 19.61 11.68
N ILE A 157 -7.36 18.79 11.05
CA ILE A 157 -6.13 19.25 10.37
C ILE A 157 -6.46 20.17 9.18
N ASN A 158 -7.57 19.93 8.48
CA ASN A 158 -7.98 20.73 7.34
C ASN A 158 -8.86 21.94 7.70
N ILE A 159 -9.32 22.06 8.96
CA ILE A 159 -10.23 23.12 9.40
C ILE A 159 -9.60 24.52 9.44
N LYS A 160 -8.28 24.65 9.25
CA LYS A 160 -7.61 25.94 9.08
C LYS A 160 -6.69 25.95 7.88
N LYS A 161 -7.27 26.32 6.73
CA LYS A 161 -6.63 27.10 5.67
C LYS A 161 -7.68 27.99 5.02
#